data_AF-A0A6P8L526-F1
#
_entry.id   AF-A0A6P8L526-F1
#
_cell.length_a   1.000
_cell.length_b   1.000
_cell.length_c   1.000
_cell.angle_alpha   90.00
_cell.angle_beta   90.00
_cell.angle_gamma   90.00
#
_symmetry.space_group_name_H-M   'P 1'
#
loop_
_entity.id
_entity.type
_entity.pdbx_description
1 polymer ?
#
loop_
_entity_poly.entity_id
_entity_poly.type
_entity_poly.pdbx_seq_one_letter_code
_entity_poly.pdbx_strand_id
1 'polypeptide(L)'
;MNRLVIVLTLIKIAYGLVGYDCNGNHLNVTTISLNSIGDCSIQPAMTETQDIYIQLLQLSEFEFTSVRQCKVQITRIIYYCGMHSHMSAVHNGFGEYLHETTAQQCARMHQDGTFSLGPQNLIVGLKDNATETSSLVLANKLTDDGSCQGTQYVDPYGSWEKVVV
;
A
#
# COMPACT_ATOMS: atom_id res chain seq x y z
N MET A 1 27.18 -32.91 -27.45
CA MET A 1 26.38 -34.17 -27.39
C MET A 1 24.99 -33.81 -26.89
N ASN A 2 24.08 -33.41 -27.80
CA ASN A 2 22.72 -33.03 -27.44
C ASN A 2 21.87 -34.30 -27.30
N ARG A 3 21.35 -34.56 -26.10
CA ARG A 3 20.41 -35.66 -25.87
C ARG A 3 19.01 -35.17 -26.22
N LEU A 4 18.47 -35.65 -27.34
CA LEU A 4 17.07 -35.54 -27.68
C LEU A 4 16.28 -36.49 -26.75
N VAL A 5 15.37 -35.96 -25.92
CA VAL A 5 14.45 -36.78 -25.12
C VAL A 5 13.09 -36.69 -25.76
N ILE A 6 12.66 -37.77 -26.40
CA ILE A 6 11.31 -37.92 -26.95
C ILE A 6 10.44 -38.52 -25.85
N VAL A 7 9.50 -37.75 -25.33
CA VAL A 7 8.48 -38.22 -24.40
C VAL A 7 7.29 -38.70 -25.24
N LEU A 8 7.12 -40.03 -25.36
CA LEU A 8 5.91 -40.63 -25.92
C LEU A 8 4.82 -40.65 -24.85
N THR A 9 3.86 -39.73 -24.94
CA THR A 9 2.62 -39.80 -24.15
C THR A 9 1.62 -40.72 -24.84
N LEU A 10 1.34 -41.88 -24.23
CA LEU A 10 0.25 -42.78 -24.62
C LEU A 10 -1.10 -42.15 -24.22
N ILE A 11 -1.77 -41.49 -25.17
CA ILE A 11 -3.15 -41.03 -24.98
C ILE A 11 -4.07 -42.23 -25.11
N LYS A 12 -4.62 -42.72 -23.99
CA LYS A 12 -5.67 -43.73 -24.01
C LYS A 12 -6.98 -43.07 -24.44
N ILE A 13 -7.39 -43.29 -25.68
CA ILE A 13 -8.75 -42.96 -26.13
C ILE A 13 -9.65 -44.12 -25.70
N ALA A 14 -10.40 -43.93 -24.62
CA ALA A 14 -11.43 -44.87 -24.22
C ALA A 14 -12.76 -44.43 -24.85
N TYR A 15 -13.28 -45.21 -25.79
CA TYR A 15 -14.65 -45.07 -26.27
C TYR A 15 -15.56 -45.93 -25.38
N GLY A 16 -16.40 -45.29 -24.59
CA GLY A 16 -17.44 -45.98 -23.83
C GLY A 16 -18.60 -46.35 -24.74
N LEU A 17 -19.05 -47.60 -24.68
CA LEU A 17 -20.32 -47.99 -25.28
C LEU A 17 -21.45 -47.43 -24.41
N VAL A 18 -22.32 -46.62 -25.01
CA VAL A 18 -23.54 -46.15 -24.35
C VAL A 18 -24.58 -47.27 -24.46
N GLY A 19 -24.86 -47.95 -23.35
CA GLY A 19 -25.94 -48.92 -23.25
C GLY A 19 -27.23 -48.24 -22.84
N TYR A 20 -28.29 -48.41 -23.62
CA TYR A 20 -29.64 -48.02 -23.22
C TYR A 20 -30.35 -49.21 -22.58
N ASP A 21 -30.91 -49.01 -21.39
CA ASP A 21 -31.68 -50.03 -20.69
C ASP A 21 -33.04 -50.21 -21.39
N CYS A 22 -33.18 -51.31 -22.13
CA CYS A 22 -34.41 -51.66 -22.86
C CYS A 22 -35.43 -52.42 -22.00
N ASN A 23 -35.18 -52.62 -20.70
CA ASN A 23 -36.03 -53.47 -19.85
C ASN A 23 -37.05 -52.68 -19.01
N GLY A 24 -37.27 -51.40 -19.31
CA GLY A 24 -38.28 -50.57 -18.66
C GLY A 24 -39.66 -50.68 -19.33
N ASN A 25 -40.71 -50.97 -18.54
CA ASN A 25 -42.09 -51.12 -19.02
C ASN A 25 -42.75 -49.83 -19.58
N HIS A 26 -42.01 -48.73 -19.70
CA HIS A 26 -42.52 -47.42 -20.15
C HIS A 26 -41.50 -46.63 -20.99
N LEU A 27 -40.81 -47.27 -21.93
CA LEU A 27 -40.04 -46.53 -22.95
C LEU A 27 -41.01 -45.94 -23.97
N ASN A 28 -41.23 -44.61 -23.92
CA ASN A 28 -41.86 -43.85 -24.99
C ASN A 28 -40.87 -43.77 -26.17
N VAL A 29 -40.78 -44.83 -26.95
CA VAL A 29 -39.86 -44.92 -28.09
C VAL A 29 -40.42 -44.08 -29.23
N THR A 30 -39.76 -42.97 -29.54
CA THR A 30 -39.95 -42.24 -30.80
C THR A 30 -39.22 -42.99 -31.91
N THR A 31 -39.98 -43.68 -32.77
CA THR A 31 -39.42 -44.35 -33.95
C THR A 31 -39.16 -43.31 -35.03
N ILE A 32 -37.89 -43.06 -35.35
CA ILE A 32 -37.48 -42.16 -36.43
C ILE A 32 -37.16 -43.02 -37.66
N SER A 33 -37.90 -42.83 -38.75
CA SER A 33 -37.62 -43.48 -40.03
C SER A 33 -36.45 -42.77 -40.73
N LEU A 34 -35.40 -43.52 -41.05
CA LEU A 34 -34.26 -43.03 -41.86
C LEU A 34 -34.47 -43.21 -43.37
N ASN A 35 -35.55 -43.89 -43.79
CA ASN A 35 -35.83 -44.17 -45.20
C ASN A 35 -36.52 -42.99 -45.90
N SER A 36 -37.12 -42.07 -45.13
CA SER A 36 -37.76 -40.87 -45.65
C SER A 36 -37.64 -39.77 -44.60
N ILE A 37 -36.62 -38.91 -44.77
CA ILE A 37 -36.54 -37.65 -44.05
C ILE A 37 -37.61 -36.74 -44.70
N GLY A 38 -38.61 -36.34 -43.93
CA GLY A 38 -39.56 -35.32 -44.39
C GLY A 38 -38.80 -34.02 -44.68
N ASP A 39 -39.24 -33.28 -45.70
CA ASP A 39 -38.54 -32.07 -46.14
C ASP A 39 -38.46 -31.07 -44.97
N CYS A 40 -37.25 -30.80 -44.49
CA CYS A 40 -37.05 -29.89 -43.38
C CYS A 40 -37.03 -28.46 -43.95
N SER A 41 -38.20 -27.94 -44.30
CA SER A 41 -38.33 -26.54 -44.70
C SER A 41 -38.27 -25.67 -43.44
N ILE A 42 -37.06 -25.47 -42.91
CA ILE A 42 -36.83 -24.36 -41.99
C ILE A 42 -37.00 -23.12 -42.85
N GLN A 43 -38.18 -22.49 -42.78
CA GLN A 43 -38.34 -21.20 -43.43
C GLN A 43 -37.25 -20.28 -42.88
N PRO A 44 -36.48 -19.60 -43.73
CA PRO A 44 -35.52 -18.63 -43.24
C PRO A 44 -36.30 -17.59 -42.45
N ALA A 45 -36.20 -17.65 -41.12
CA ALA A 45 -36.70 -16.60 -40.28
C ALA A 45 -35.93 -15.35 -40.70
N MET A 46 -36.64 -14.30 -41.10
CA MET A 46 -36.01 -13.01 -41.34
C MET A 46 -35.46 -12.52 -40.01
N THR A 47 -34.17 -12.76 -39.78
CA THR A 47 -33.45 -12.19 -38.66
C THR A 47 -33.18 -10.73 -38.97
N GLU A 48 -33.86 -9.83 -38.25
CA GLU A 48 -33.50 -8.43 -38.24
C GLU A 48 -32.10 -8.31 -37.61
N THR A 49 -31.13 -7.93 -38.43
CA THR A 49 -29.76 -7.67 -37.96
C THR A 49 -29.72 -6.22 -37.50
N GLN A 50 -29.45 -6.01 -36.22
CA GLN A 50 -29.30 -4.69 -35.65
C GLN A 50 -27.86 -4.49 -35.21
N ASP A 51 -27.22 -3.46 -35.75
CA ASP A 51 -25.89 -3.05 -35.31
C ASP A 51 -26.00 -2.37 -33.94
N ILE A 52 -25.46 -3.02 -32.91
CA ILE A 52 -25.37 -2.46 -31.55
C ILE A 52 -23.95 -2.01 -31.27
N TYR A 53 -23.80 -0.78 -30.79
CA TYR A 53 -22.52 -0.24 -30.36
C TYR A 53 -22.28 -0.63 -28.90
N ILE A 54 -21.40 -1.58 -28.66
CA ILE A 54 -21.02 -2.02 -27.32
C ILE A 54 -19.76 -1.24 -26.91
N GLN A 55 -19.85 -0.49 -25.81
CA GLN A 55 -18.67 0.13 -25.20
C GLN A 55 -18.10 -0.82 -24.15
N LEU A 56 -16.94 -1.41 -24.45
CA LEU A 56 -16.17 -2.18 -23.47
C LEU A 56 -15.42 -1.20 -22.57
N LEU A 57 -15.97 -0.98 -21.36
CA LEU A 57 -15.29 -0.24 -20.31
C LEU A 57 -14.50 -1.24 -19.46
N GLN A 58 -13.19 -1.26 -19.61
CA GLN A 58 -12.31 -1.97 -18.68
C GLN A 58 -12.23 -1.17 -17.38
N LEU A 59 -12.98 -1.61 -16.37
CA LEU A 59 -12.89 -1.05 -15.04
C LEU A 59 -11.55 -1.47 -14.41
N SER A 60 -10.84 -0.53 -13.83
CA SER A 60 -9.63 -0.82 -13.06
C SER A 60 -10.06 -1.54 -11.78
N GLU A 61 -9.63 -2.77 -11.59
CA GLU A 61 -9.74 -3.43 -10.28
C GLU A 61 -8.65 -2.83 -9.37
N PHE A 62 -9.08 -2.22 -8.27
CA PHE A 62 -8.17 -1.71 -7.24
C PHE A 62 -8.01 -2.76 -6.15
N GLU A 63 -6.78 -3.18 -5.90
CA GLU A 63 -6.44 -4.06 -4.78
C GLU A 63 -5.85 -3.23 -3.64
N PHE A 64 -6.36 -3.43 -2.43
CA PHE A 64 -5.85 -2.74 -1.25
C PHE A 64 -4.65 -3.50 -0.70
N THR A 65 -3.53 -2.80 -0.51
CA THR A 65 -2.34 -3.33 0.15
C THR A 65 -2.04 -2.58 1.44
N SER A 66 -1.47 -3.28 2.41
CA SER A 66 -1.06 -2.66 3.67
C SER A 66 0.19 -1.83 3.46
N VAL A 67 0.11 -0.54 3.79
CA VAL A 67 1.24 0.40 3.70
C VAL A 67 1.67 0.79 5.09
N ARG A 68 2.97 0.67 5.38
CA ARG A 68 3.58 1.28 6.56
C ARG A 68 4.04 2.68 6.18
N GLN A 69 3.41 3.69 6.77
CA GLN A 69 3.78 5.08 6.57
C GLN A 69 4.09 5.75 7.91
N CYS A 70 5.07 6.66 7.86
CA CYS A 70 5.50 7.45 8.99
C CYS A 70 5.73 8.88 8.51
N LYS A 71 5.28 9.85 9.30
CA LYS A 71 5.48 11.26 9.03
C LYS A 71 5.88 11.95 10.32
N VAL A 72 7.07 12.56 10.31
CA VAL A 72 7.57 13.35 11.42
C VAL A 72 7.62 14.80 10.96
N GLN A 73 6.89 15.65 11.66
CA GLN A 73 6.91 17.09 11.46
C GLN A 73 7.62 17.74 12.65
N ILE A 74 8.57 18.63 12.36
CA ILE A 74 9.32 19.35 13.38
C ILE A 74 8.90 20.82 13.33
N THR A 75 8.49 21.34 14.48
CA THR A 75 8.37 22.77 14.74
C THR A 75 9.53 23.17 15.64
N ARG A 76 10.48 23.94 15.10
CA ARG A 76 11.69 24.41 15.79
C ARG A 76 11.50 25.86 16.22
N ILE A 77 11.87 26.17 17.46
CA ILE A 77 11.90 27.53 17.99
C ILE A 77 13.28 27.77 18.60
N ILE A 78 13.96 28.82 18.17
CA ILE A 78 15.29 29.19 18.65
C ILE A 78 15.20 30.53 19.39
N TYR A 79 15.77 30.58 20.58
CA TYR A 79 15.96 31.81 21.34
C TYR A 79 17.43 32.05 21.64
N TYR A 80 17.87 33.30 21.54
CA TYR A 80 19.16 33.73 22.06
C TYR A 80 19.10 33.76 23.58
N CYS A 81 20.08 33.14 24.23
CA CYS A 81 20.26 33.14 25.66
C CYS A 81 21.37 34.13 26.03
N GLY A 82 20.95 35.30 26.50
CA GLY A 82 21.81 36.40 26.88
C GLY A 82 22.37 36.32 28.29
N MET A 83 23.08 37.38 28.68
CA MET A 83 23.56 37.55 30.05
C MET A 83 22.35 37.57 31.01
N HIS A 84 22.49 36.96 32.19
CA HIS A 84 21.42 36.85 33.19
C HIS A 84 20.16 36.10 32.71
N SER A 85 20.33 35.14 31.78
CA SER A 85 19.24 34.30 31.28
C SER A 85 18.15 35.07 30.51
N HIS A 86 18.46 36.25 29.98
CA HIS A 86 17.55 36.98 29.12
C HIS A 86 17.36 36.28 27.78
N MET A 87 16.11 35.93 27.45
CA MET A 87 15.76 35.31 26.19
C MET A 87 15.30 36.35 25.17
N SER A 88 15.82 36.29 23.94
CA SER A 88 15.37 37.12 22.83
C SER A 88 15.21 36.33 21.53
N ALA A 89 14.36 36.83 20.64
CA ALA A 89 14.16 36.21 19.34
C ALA A 89 15.41 36.35 18.46
N VAL A 90 15.69 35.33 17.64
CA VAL A 90 16.75 35.37 16.63
C VAL A 90 16.16 35.35 15.23
N HIS A 91 16.94 35.88 14.27
CA HIS A 91 16.59 35.77 12.87
C HIS A 91 16.47 34.30 12.46
N ASN A 92 15.41 33.95 11.73
CA ASN A 92 15.09 32.57 11.34
C ASN A 92 14.96 31.61 12.55
N GLY A 93 14.58 32.12 13.73
CA GLY A 93 14.47 31.31 14.94
C GLY A 93 13.28 30.35 14.93
N PHE A 94 12.19 30.70 14.24
CA PHE A 94 11.06 29.81 14.03
C PHE A 94 11.20 29.06 12.70
N GLY A 95 10.95 27.76 12.69
CA GLY A 95 10.90 26.95 11.47
C GLY A 95 9.98 25.75 11.60
N GLU A 96 9.33 25.36 10.51
CA GLU A 96 8.48 24.17 10.44
C GLU A 96 8.84 23.36 9.20
N TYR A 97 9.13 22.07 9.37
CA TYR A 97 9.56 21.22 8.26
C TYR A 97 9.26 19.75 8.52
N LEU A 98 9.26 18.97 7.43
CA LEU A 98 9.20 17.51 7.50
C LEU A 98 10.59 16.95 7.74
N HIS A 99 10.70 16.07 8.72
CA HIS A 99 11.92 15.35 8.97
C HIS A 99 11.98 14.10 8.09
N GLU A 100 13.06 13.99 7.32
CA GLU A 100 13.35 12.82 6.50
C GLU A 100 13.51 11.59 7.38
N THR A 101 12.48 10.73 7.36
CA THR A 101 12.41 9.53 8.19
C THR A 101 12.76 8.32 7.35
N THR A 102 13.83 7.61 7.71
CA THR A 102 14.25 6.40 7.00
C THR A 102 13.24 5.27 7.20
N ALA A 103 13.21 4.31 6.27
CA ALA A 103 12.37 3.11 6.40
C ALA A 103 12.64 2.33 7.70
N GLN A 104 13.90 2.31 8.16
CA GLN A 104 14.28 1.67 9.42
C GLN A 104 13.75 2.43 10.64
N GLN A 105 13.85 3.77 10.67
CA GLN A 105 13.25 4.56 11.74
C GLN A 105 11.73 4.37 11.77
N CYS A 106 11.09 4.39 10.61
CA CYS A 106 9.66 4.14 10.51
C CYS A 106 9.28 2.74 11.03
N ALA A 107 10.07 1.72 10.72
CA ALA A 107 9.87 0.37 11.26
C ALA A 107 9.95 0.35 12.80
N ARG A 108 10.93 1.04 13.41
CA ARG A 108 11.06 1.12 14.88
C ARG A 108 9.91 1.89 15.54
N MET A 109 9.39 2.93 14.89
CA MET A 109 8.22 3.63 15.41
C MET A 109 7.00 2.72 15.51
N HIS A 110 6.79 1.84 14.53
CA HIS A 110 5.69 0.86 14.54
C HIS A 110 5.97 -0.35 15.45
N GLN A 111 7.22 -0.83 15.50
CA GLN A 111 7.57 -2.06 16.22
C GLN A 111 7.85 -1.83 17.70
N ASP A 112 8.62 -0.78 18.01
CA ASP A 112 9.11 -0.50 19.36
C ASP A 112 8.35 0.68 20.00
N GLY A 113 7.57 1.43 19.22
CA GLY A 113 6.95 2.67 19.69
C GLY A 113 7.98 3.77 19.97
N THR A 114 9.13 3.77 19.27
CA THR A 114 10.23 4.71 19.55
C THR A 114 10.72 5.48 18.34
N PHE A 115 11.12 6.73 18.56
CA PHE A 115 11.73 7.61 17.56
C PHE A 115 12.90 8.38 18.18
N SER A 116 14.05 8.40 17.51
CA SER A 116 15.24 9.11 17.98
C SER A 116 15.56 10.28 17.06
N LEU A 117 15.57 11.50 17.61
CA LEU A 117 15.97 12.72 16.92
C LEU A 117 17.40 13.10 17.34
N GLY A 118 18.38 12.47 16.70
CA GLY A 118 19.78 12.54 17.13
C GLY A 118 20.06 11.61 18.33
N PRO A 119 21.24 11.72 18.96
CA PRO A 119 21.72 10.75 19.95
C PRO A 119 21.09 10.88 21.35
N GLN A 120 20.59 12.06 21.72
CA GLN A 120 20.12 12.34 23.08
C GLN A 120 18.58 12.46 23.19
N ASN A 121 17.88 12.61 22.07
CA ASN A 121 16.43 12.82 22.08
C ASN A 121 15.69 11.57 21.63
N LEU A 122 15.33 10.73 22.60
CA LEU A 122 14.51 9.55 22.38
C LEU A 122 13.07 9.84 22.80
N ILE A 123 12.14 9.71 21.85
CA ILE A 123 10.70 9.68 22.09
C ILE A 123 10.27 8.22 22.19
N VAL A 124 9.46 7.91 23.20
CA VAL A 124 8.96 6.56 23.49
C VAL A 124 7.44 6.59 23.67
N GLY A 125 6.80 5.45 23.47
CA GLY A 125 5.36 5.29 23.69
C GLY A 125 4.48 5.68 22.50
N LEU A 126 5.08 5.80 21.31
CA LEU A 126 4.35 6.10 20.07
C LEU A 126 3.33 5.00 19.76
N LYS A 127 2.12 5.40 19.38
CA LYS A 127 1.05 4.47 18.98
C LYS A 127 0.89 4.41 17.46
N ASP A 128 0.60 3.21 16.97
CA ASP A 128 0.23 2.99 15.58
C ASP A 128 -1.07 3.74 15.23
N ASN A 129 -1.13 4.28 14.02
CA ASN A 129 -2.28 5.03 13.49
C ASN A 129 -2.72 6.23 14.37
N ALA A 130 -1.80 6.79 15.15
CA ALA A 130 -2.02 7.98 15.96
C ALA A 130 -1.06 9.11 15.59
N THR A 131 -1.45 10.33 15.94
CA THR A 131 -0.58 11.51 15.88
C THR A 131 -0.26 11.92 17.31
N GLU A 132 1.03 12.01 17.63
CA GLU A 132 1.52 12.41 18.94
C GLU A 132 2.46 13.60 18.82
N THR A 133 2.41 14.49 19.81
CA THR A 133 3.28 15.67 19.88
C THR A 133 4.18 15.54 21.09
N SER A 134 5.49 15.76 20.90
CA SER A 134 6.49 15.76 21.96
C SER A 134 7.31 17.04 21.90
N SER A 135 7.62 17.61 23.06
CA SER A 135 8.50 18.77 23.19
C SER A 135 9.87 18.33 23.71
N LEU A 136 10.93 18.80 23.06
CA LEU A 136 12.30 18.42 23.31
C LEU A 136 13.19 19.67 23.23
N VAL A 137 14.24 19.70 24.04
CA VAL A 137 15.31 20.72 23.92
C VAL A 137 16.42 20.10 23.07
N LEU A 138 16.66 20.65 21.88
CA LEU A 138 17.64 20.16 20.93
C LEU A 138 19.04 20.72 21.19
N ALA A 139 19.12 21.92 21.78
CA ALA A 139 20.40 22.57 22.03
C ALA A 139 20.44 23.25 23.40
N ASN A 140 21.40 22.82 24.20
CA ASN A 140 21.68 23.29 25.55
C ASN A 140 20.50 23.07 26.53
N LYS A 141 20.43 23.86 27.61
CA LYS A 141 19.56 23.60 28.75
C LYS A 141 18.73 24.83 29.09
N LEU A 142 17.44 24.59 29.26
CA LEU A 142 16.51 25.42 30.01
C LEU A 142 16.27 24.72 31.35
N THR A 143 16.40 25.45 32.45
CA THR A 143 16.13 24.92 33.80
C THR A 143 14.80 25.45 34.31
N ASP A 144 14.20 24.72 35.25
CA ASP A 144 12.87 25.04 35.81
C ASP A 144 12.83 26.38 36.57
N ASP A 145 14.00 26.91 36.96
CA ASP A 145 14.16 28.23 37.57
C ASP A 145 14.15 29.39 36.54
N GLY A 146 13.98 29.08 35.25
CA GLY A 146 14.01 30.06 34.16
C GLY A 146 15.42 30.45 33.70
N SER A 147 16.47 29.80 34.22
CA SER A 147 17.81 30.00 33.70
C SER A 147 17.99 29.33 32.34
N CYS A 148 18.76 29.98 31.46
CA CYS A 148 19.15 29.40 30.18
C CYS A 148 20.67 29.37 30.09
N GLN A 149 21.18 28.36 29.38
CA GLN A 149 22.55 28.33 28.92
C GLN A 149 22.50 28.23 27.40
N GLY A 150 23.17 29.13 26.68
CA GLY A 150 23.19 29.12 25.22
C GLY A 150 24.36 28.31 24.65
N THR A 151 24.16 27.58 23.55
CA THR A 151 25.23 26.90 22.80
C THR A 151 25.22 27.30 21.33
N GLN A 152 26.19 26.83 20.56
CA GLN A 152 26.13 26.88 19.11
C GLN A 152 25.16 25.80 18.59
N TYR A 153 24.24 26.18 17.73
CA TYR A 153 23.33 25.27 17.07
C TYR A 153 23.35 25.51 15.56
N VAL A 154 23.35 24.43 14.80
CA VAL A 154 23.40 24.44 13.34
C VAL A 154 22.41 23.44 12.81
N ASP A 155 21.64 23.84 11.81
CA ASP A 155 20.80 22.95 11.02
C ASP A 155 20.75 23.42 9.55
N PRO A 156 20.01 22.72 8.67
CA PRO A 156 19.98 23.07 7.24
C PRO A 156 19.52 24.50 6.92
N TYR A 157 18.92 25.21 7.86
CA TYR A 157 18.37 26.55 7.67
C TYR A 157 19.24 27.67 8.24
N GLY A 158 20.30 27.34 8.98
CA GLY A 158 21.19 28.35 9.52
C GLY A 158 22.12 27.86 10.63
N SER A 159 22.89 28.81 11.15
CA SER A 159 23.76 28.64 12.30
C SER A 159 23.50 29.79 13.26
N TRP A 160 23.43 29.48 14.55
CA TRP A 160 23.21 30.45 15.61
C TRP A 160 24.16 30.19 16.77
N GLU A 161 24.53 31.25 17.46
CA GLU A 161 25.41 31.20 18.62
C GLU A 161 24.69 31.66 19.88
N LYS A 162 25.06 31.05 21.02
CA LYS A 162 24.48 31.30 22.34
C LYS A 162 22.96 31.15 22.34
N VAL A 163 22.45 30.11 21.70
CA VAL A 163 21.01 29.83 21.63
C VAL A 163 20.59 28.63 22.44
N VAL A 164 19.30 28.61 22.81
CA VAL A 164 18.55 27.43 23.21
C VAL A 164 17.54 27.10 22.12
N VAL A 165 17.37 25.81 21.85
CA VAL A 165 16.52 25.28 20.78
C VAL A 165 15.63 24.19 21.33
#